data_AF-A0A9Q9ICM3-F1
#
_entry.id   AF-A0A9Q9ICM3-F1
#
_cell.length_a   1.000
_cell.length_b   1.000
_cell.length_c   1.000
_cell.angle_alpha   90.00
_cell.angle_beta   90.00
_cell.angle_gamma   90.00
#
_symmetry.space_group_name_H-M   'P 1'
#
loop_
_entity.id
_entity.type
_entity.pdbx_description
1 polymer ?
#
loop_
_entity_poly.entity_id
_entity_poly.type
_entity_poly.pdbx_seq_one_letter_code
_entity_poly.pdbx_strand_id
1 'polypeptide(L)'
;MVRRRGGGRSGVFQPVEKWLRARLRHPRYQHVFRGHVVRKPHGLRGSGYHHRHNGWNPPGARVRRDADGMELILERNPSGTYRARVDVQAADGTWHPKDGSSTFFPDNWHPQRVENAIKDAFANRTPHPTNPRRWRGQSDGLVIEGSYDNFPTTTSWNSAWPIN
;
A
#
# COMPACT_ATOMS: atom_id res chain seq x y z
N MET A 1 -5.70 41.88 10.01
CA MET A 1 -5.08 40.58 10.37
C MET A 1 -6.12 39.48 10.14
N VAL A 2 -6.10 38.80 8.99
CA VAL A 2 -7.13 37.79 8.66
C VAL A 2 -6.65 36.41 9.12
N ARG A 3 -7.25 35.89 10.20
CA ARG A 3 -7.11 34.48 10.59
C ARG A 3 -7.97 33.62 9.66
N ARG A 4 -7.34 32.95 8.68
CA ARG A 4 -7.96 31.83 7.97
C ARG A 4 -8.12 30.67 8.96
N ARG A 5 -9.36 30.42 9.40
CA ARG A 5 -9.73 29.17 10.08
C ARG A 5 -9.61 28.02 9.07
N GLY A 6 -8.62 27.16 9.26
CA GLY A 6 -8.55 25.86 8.57
C GLY A 6 -9.73 25.01 9.04
N GLY A 7 -10.60 24.64 8.09
CA GLY A 7 -11.78 23.82 8.36
C GLY A 7 -11.39 22.45 8.91
N GLY A 8 -11.93 22.11 10.08
CA GLY A 8 -11.80 20.80 10.70
C GLY A 8 -12.43 19.71 9.84
N ARG A 9 -11.59 18.85 9.26
CA ARG A 9 -11.99 17.60 8.59
C ARG A 9 -11.74 16.35 9.45
N SER A 10 -11.23 16.57 10.66
CA SER A 10 -10.75 15.56 11.59
C SER A 10 -11.85 14.84 12.37
N GLY A 11 -13.12 14.84 11.93
CA GLY A 11 -14.22 14.14 12.62
C GLY A 11 -14.57 12.79 11.99
N VAL A 12 -14.74 12.75 10.65
CA VAL A 12 -15.30 11.61 9.93
C VAL A 12 -14.29 10.45 9.77
N PHE A 13 -12.99 10.75 9.74
CA PHE A 13 -11.93 9.75 9.57
C PHE A 13 -11.31 9.27 10.89
N GLN A 14 -11.73 9.79 12.05
CA GLN A 14 -11.13 9.45 13.36
C GLN A 14 -11.06 7.94 13.62
N PRO A 15 -12.13 7.15 13.37
CA PRO A 15 -12.06 5.70 13.60
C PRO A 15 -11.07 5.01 12.66
N VAL A 16 -11.04 5.42 11.38
CA VAL A 16 -10.16 4.86 10.35
C VAL A 16 -8.71 5.19 10.64
N GLU A 17 -8.43 6.45 10.97
CA GLU A 17 -7.09 6.92 11.31
C GLU A 17 -6.58 6.27 12.59
N LYS A 18 -7.41 6.15 13.63
CA LYS A 18 -7.06 5.47 14.87
C LYS A 18 -6.73 4.00 14.61
N TRP A 19 -7.56 3.33 13.81
CA TRP A 19 -7.32 1.95 13.40
C TRP A 19 -6.03 1.80 12.59
N LEU A 20 -5.83 2.66 11.58
CA LEU A 20 -4.63 2.67 10.75
C LEU A 20 -3.37 2.90 11.59
N ARG A 21 -3.37 3.90 12.50
CA ARG A 21 -2.25 4.15 13.41
C ARG A 21 -1.91 2.92 14.25
N ALA A 22 -2.92 2.18 14.72
CA ALA A 22 -2.69 0.95 15.47
C ALA A 22 -2.05 -0.15 14.61
N ARG A 23 -2.51 -0.31 13.36
CA ARG A 23 -1.99 -1.31 12.43
C ARG A 23 -0.61 -0.98 11.89
N LEU A 24 -0.33 0.30 11.64
CA LEU A 24 0.96 0.79 11.16
C LEU A 24 2.12 0.59 12.15
N ARG A 25 1.88 0.04 13.35
CA ARG A 25 2.95 -0.46 14.22
C ARG A 25 3.57 -1.76 13.73
N HIS A 26 2.89 -2.50 12.84
CA HIS A 26 3.42 -3.73 12.26
C HIS A 26 4.00 -3.47 10.85
N PRO A 27 5.23 -3.91 10.55
CA PRO A 27 5.89 -3.68 9.27
C PRO A 27 5.06 -4.10 8.04
N ARG A 28 4.28 -5.18 8.16
CA ARG A 28 3.43 -5.68 7.08
C ARG A 28 2.35 -4.68 6.64
N TYR A 29 1.74 -3.99 7.60
CA TYR A 29 0.73 -2.98 7.33
C TYR A 29 1.36 -1.64 6.95
N GLN A 30 2.55 -1.34 7.46
CA GLN A 30 3.34 -0.22 6.92
C GLN A 30 3.60 -0.44 5.44
N HIS A 31 4.05 -1.63 5.03
CA HIS A 31 4.30 -1.94 3.63
C HIS A 31 3.05 -1.74 2.75
N VAL A 32 1.87 -2.17 3.20
CA VAL A 32 0.62 -2.03 2.42
C VAL A 32 0.12 -0.59 2.40
N PHE A 33 0.03 0.10 3.55
CA PHE A 33 -0.69 1.38 3.65
C PHE A 33 0.20 2.63 3.62
N ARG A 34 1.51 2.52 3.85
CA ARG A 34 2.46 3.65 3.82
C ARG A 34 3.70 3.39 2.99
N GLY A 35 3.98 2.14 2.63
CA GLY A 35 5.31 1.78 2.16
C GLY A 35 6.40 2.03 3.21
N HIS A 36 7.63 1.79 2.81
CA HIS A 36 8.83 2.11 3.57
C HIS A 36 10.02 2.27 2.62
N VAL A 37 11.10 2.91 3.09
CA VAL A 37 12.34 3.04 2.33
C VAL A 37 13.24 1.84 2.61
N VAL A 38 13.81 1.26 1.55
CA VAL A 38 14.73 0.13 1.62
C VAL A 38 16.07 0.51 1.00
N ARG A 39 17.16 -0.07 1.51
CA ARG A 39 18.48 0.01 0.87
C ARG A 39 18.57 -0.99 -0.28
N LYS A 40 18.93 -0.51 -1.46
CA LYS A 40 19.26 -1.29 -2.66
C LYS A 40 20.73 -1.03 -3.04
N PRO A 41 21.34 -1.84 -3.93
CA PRO A 41 22.72 -1.61 -4.37
C PRO A 41 22.95 -0.18 -4.90
N HIS A 42 21.96 0.39 -5.58
CA HIS A 42 22.01 1.73 -6.19
C HIS A 42 21.44 2.84 -5.28
N GLY A 43 21.40 2.61 -3.96
CA GLY A 43 20.94 3.56 -2.95
C GLY A 43 19.55 3.27 -2.37
N LEU A 44 19.01 4.25 -1.64
CA LEU A 44 17.71 4.14 -0.98
C LEU A 44 16.56 4.25 -1.99
N ARG A 45 15.53 3.41 -1.83
CA ARG A 45 14.36 3.34 -2.71
C ARG A 45 13.08 3.14 -1.92
N GLY A 46 11.98 3.69 -2.43
CA GLY A 46 10.64 3.42 -1.91
C GLY A 46 10.22 1.96 -2.18
N SER A 47 9.47 1.37 -1.25
CA SER A 47 8.92 0.02 -1.32
C SER A 47 7.50 0.01 -0.78
N GLY A 48 6.66 -0.91 -1.25
CA GLY A 48 5.26 -1.02 -0.83
C GLY A 48 4.36 0.10 -1.36
N TYR A 49 3.42 0.52 -0.51
CA TYR A 49 2.30 1.44 -0.76
C TYR A 49 1.35 0.92 -1.84
N HIS A 50 0.31 0.22 -1.37
CA HIS A 50 -0.64 -0.58 -2.15
C HIS A 50 -2.11 -0.25 -1.85
N HIS A 51 -2.39 0.74 -0.99
CA HIS A 51 -3.76 1.22 -0.78
C HIS A 51 -3.76 2.65 -0.26
N ARG A 52 -4.71 3.45 -0.74
CA ARG A 52 -4.98 4.80 -0.27
C ARG A 52 -6.49 4.98 -0.08
N HIS A 53 -6.91 5.23 1.15
CA HIS A 53 -8.34 5.26 1.47
C HIS A 53 -9.00 6.50 0.85
N ASN A 54 -10.04 6.29 0.05
CA ASN A 54 -10.75 7.32 -0.74
C ASN A 54 -9.79 8.18 -1.59
N GLY A 55 -8.70 7.59 -2.10
CA GLY A 55 -7.72 8.30 -2.92
C GLY A 55 -6.72 9.15 -2.13
N TRP A 56 -6.81 9.18 -0.80
CA TRP A 56 -5.97 10.04 0.04
C TRP A 56 -4.57 9.48 0.27
N ASN A 57 -3.57 10.21 -0.19
CA ASN A 57 -2.17 9.92 0.09
C ASN A 57 -1.87 10.17 1.58
N PRO A 58 -1.39 9.16 2.34
CA PRO A 58 -1.07 9.33 3.76
C PRO A 58 0.24 10.10 3.95
N PRO A 59 0.51 10.66 5.14
CA PRO A 59 1.82 11.22 5.44
C PRO A 59 2.94 10.20 5.18
N GLY A 60 3.94 10.61 4.41
CA GLY A 60 5.11 9.80 4.05
C GLY A 60 4.95 8.90 2.82
N ALA A 61 3.82 8.90 2.12
CA ALA A 61 3.68 8.21 0.84
C ALA A 61 2.74 8.93 -0.12
N ARG A 62 3.03 8.84 -1.41
CA ARG A 62 2.18 9.44 -2.44
C ARG A 62 2.24 8.70 -3.76
N VAL A 63 1.14 8.77 -4.50
CA VAL A 63 1.21 8.59 -5.96
C VAL A 63 1.97 9.78 -6.53
N ARG A 64 3.01 9.52 -7.31
CA ARG A 64 3.85 10.56 -7.93
C ARG A 64 3.00 11.38 -8.90
N ARG A 65 3.30 12.67 -9.01
CA ARG A 65 2.68 13.56 -10.00
C ARG A 65 3.66 13.89 -11.14
N ASP A 66 3.13 14.10 -12.33
CA ASP A 66 3.89 14.64 -13.47
C ASP A 66 4.06 16.17 -13.35
N ALA A 67 4.64 16.78 -14.39
CA ALA A 67 4.90 18.21 -14.46
C ALA A 67 3.63 19.06 -14.42
N ASP A 68 2.50 18.51 -14.89
CA ASP A 68 1.19 19.16 -14.89
C ASP A 68 0.43 18.95 -13.57
N GLY A 69 1.04 18.22 -12.63
CA GLY A 69 0.46 17.93 -11.33
C GLY A 69 -0.54 16.77 -11.35
N MET A 70 -0.65 16.02 -12.44
CA MET A 70 -1.54 14.87 -12.57
C MET A 70 -0.89 13.63 -11.96
N GLU A 71 -1.70 12.79 -11.29
CA GLU A 71 -1.19 11.54 -10.69
C GLU A 71 -0.77 10.54 -11.77
N LEU A 72 0.44 10.00 -11.65
CA LEU A 72 1.04 9.02 -12.56
C LEU A 72 0.44 7.62 -12.35
N ILE A 73 -0.84 7.48 -12.71
CA ILE A 73 -1.58 6.23 -12.78
C ILE A 73 -1.39 5.66 -14.19
N LEU A 74 -0.73 4.51 -14.25
CA LEU A 74 -0.32 3.86 -15.48
C LEU A 74 -1.44 3.01 -16.11
N GLU A 75 -2.35 2.50 -15.28
CA GLU A 75 -3.35 1.50 -15.68
C GLU A 75 -4.47 1.44 -14.64
N ARG A 76 -5.72 1.27 -15.07
CA ARG A 76 -6.90 1.08 -14.22
C ARG A 76 -7.70 -0.13 -14.69
N ASN A 77 -8.26 -0.87 -13.75
CA ASN A 77 -9.07 -2.06 -14.04
C ASN A 77 -10.52 -1.87 -13.62
N PRO A 78 -11.46 -2.60 -14.25
CA PRO A 78 -12.87 -2.59 -13.86
C PRO A 78 -13.12 -2.98 -12.39
N SER A 79 -12.24 -3.76 -11.79
CA SER A 79 -12.29 -4.14 -10.37
C SER A 79 -11.97 -2.98 -9.40
N GLY A 80 -11.53 -1.82 -9.92
CA GLY A 80 -11.08 -0.67 -9.15
C GLY A 80 -9.60 -0.73 -8.76
N THR A 81 -8.90 -1.84 -9.04
CA THR A 81 -7.44 -1.90 -8.87
C THR A 81 -6.77 -1.04 -9.93
N TYR A 82 -5.57 -0.55 -9.63
CA TYR A 82 -4.81 0.26 -10.57
C TYR A 82 -3.31 0.15 -10.31
N ARG A 83 -2.50 0.56 -11.29
CA ARG A 83 -1.05 0.57 -11.19
C ARG A 83 -0.53 2.00 -11.27
N ALA A 84 0.35 2.40 -10.36
CA ALA A 84 0.84 3.77 -10.29
C ALA A 84 2.31 3.88 -9.87
N ARG A 85 2.96 4.98 -10.27
CA ARG A 85 4.28 5.37 -9.76
C ARG A 85 4.13 6.01 -8.38
N VAL A 86 5.02 5.66 -7.45
CA VAL A 86 4.93 6.10 -6.06
C VAL A 86 6.26 6.62 -5.55
N ASP A 87 6.17 7.56 -4.61
CA ASP A 87 7.29 8.00 -3.78
C ASP A 87 6.96 7.72 -2.32
N VAL A 88 7.98 7.30 -1.56
CA VAL A 88 7.90 7.06 -0.12
C VAL A 88 8.96 7.90 0.58
N GLN A 89 8.58 8.52 1.69
CA GLN A 89 9.45 9.40 2.45
C GLN A 89 10.28 8.61 3.48
N ALA A 90 11.57 8.90 3.58
CA ALA A 90 12.43 8.42 4.65
C ALA A 90 12.17 9.22 5.95
N ALA A 91 12.73 8.74 7.06
CA ALA A 91 12.57 9.38 8.38
C ALA A 91 13.14 10.81 8.44
N ASP A 92 14.13 11.11 7.60
CA ASP A 92 14.74 12.43 7.44
C ASP A 92 13.90 13.40 6.58
N GLY A 93 12.76 12.95 6.05
CA GLY A 93 11.91 13.75 5.17
C GLY A 93 12.25 13.64 3.68
N THR A 94 13.29 12.91 3.30
CA THR A 94 13.70 12.76 1.90
C THR A 94 12.74 11.84 1.15
N TRP A 95 12.26 12.26 -0.03
CA TRP A 95 11.38 11.43 -0.87
C TRP A 95 12.19 10.48 -1.75
N HIS A 96 11.89 9.18 -1.66
CA HIS A 96 12.52 8.16 -2.46
C HIS A 96 11.54 7.55 -3.45
N PRO A 97 11.84 7.59 -4.76
CA PRO A 97 11.04 6.91 -5.76
C PRO A 97 11.14 5.40 -5.59
N LYS A 98 10.06 4.68 -5.91
CA LYS A 98 10.12 3.24 -6.20
C LYS A 98 10.65 3.06 -7.62
N ASP A 99 11.56 2.10 -7.82
CA ASP A 99 12.13 1.81 -9.17
C ASP A 99 11.02 1.37 -10.17
N GLY A 100 10.06 0.59 -9.67
CA GLY A 100 8.89 0.14 -10.42
C GLY A 100 7.63 0.97 -10.14
N SER A 101 6.49 0.30 -10.28
CA SER A 101 5.18 0.79 -9.86
C SER A 101 4.65 -0.03 -8.68
N SER A 102 3.62 0.47 -8.01
CA SER A 102 2.77 -0.33 -7.12
C SER A 102 1.44 -0.61 -7.79
N THR A 103 0.88 -1.80 -7.56
CA THR A 103 -0.53 -2.09 -7.79
C THR A 103 -1.32 -1.79 -6.53
N PHE A 104 -2.50 -1.24 -6.68
CA PHE A 104 -3.31 -0.72 -5.60
C PHE A 104 -4.62 -1.47 -5.48
N PHE A 105 -5.01 -1.74 -4.23
CA PHE A 105 -6.39 -2.08 -3.89
C PHE A 105 -7.31 -0.90 -4.23
N PRO A 106 -8.62 -1.14 -4.48
CA PRO A 106 -9.52 -0.07 -4.86
C PRO A 106 -9.56 1.05 -3.81
N ASP A 107 -9.48 2.30 -4.27
CA ASP A 107 -9.43 3.48 -3.40
C ASP A 107 -10.66 3.58 -2.48
N ASN A 108 -11.83 3.12 -2.96
CA ASN A 108 -13.07 3.13 -2.19
C ASN A 108 -13.14 2.03 -1.11
N TRP A 109 -12.13 1.17 -0.99
CA TRP A 109 -12.09 0.19 0.08
C TRP A 109 -11.72 0.83 1.41
N HIS A 110 -12.37 0.37 2.46
CA HIS A 110 -11.93 0.69 3.81
C HIS A 110 -10.64 -0.10 4.11
N PRO A 111 -9.64 0.49 4.81
CA PRO A 111 -8.43 -0.24 5.20
C PRO A 111 -8.65 -1.59 5.91
N GLN A 112 -9.75 -1.75 6.64
CA GLN A 112 -10.08 -3.02 7.30
C GLN A 112 -10.53 -4.08 6.29
N ARG A 113 -11.26 -3.67 5.24
CA ARG A 113 -11.61 -4.56 4.13
C ARG A 113 -10.34 -5.04 3.42
N VAL A 114 -9.37 -4.16 3.18
CA VAL A 114 -8.07 -4.53 2.62
C VAL A 114 -7.34 -5.54 3.51
N GLU A 115 -7.29 -5.32 4.83
CA GLU A 115 -6.69 -6.29 5.76
C GLU A 115 -7.40 -7.64 5.74
N ASN A 116 -8.73 -7.66 5.74
CA ASN A 116 -9.52 -8.89 5.71
C ASN A 116 -9.31 -9.65 4.40
N ALA A 117 -9.39 -8.96 3.25
CA ALA A 117 -9.14 -9.57 1.95
C ALA A 117 -7.73 -10.20 1.86
N ILE A 118 -6.71 -9.51 2.39
CA ILE A 118 -5.34 -10.07 2.44
C ILE A 118 -5.29 -11.31 3.34
N LYS A 119 -5.93 -11.27 4.52
CA LYS A 119 -5.97 -12.41 5.45
C LYS A 119 -6.67 -13.62 4.84
N ASP A 120 -7.80 -13.42 4.19
CA ASP A 120 -8.60 -14.47 3.57
C ASP A 120 -7.86 -15.08 2.37
N ALA A 121 -7.25 -14.23 1.52
CA ALA A 121 -6.41 -14.70 0.42
C ALA A 121 -5.18 -15.45 0.94
N PHE A 122 -4.55 -15.00 2.02
CA PHE A 122 -3.42 -15.69 2.63
C PHE A 122 -3.82 -17.03 3.24
N ALA A 123 -4.99 -17.12 3.89
CA ALA A 123 -5.48 -18.37 4.47
C ALA A 123 -5.68 -19.45 3.40
N ASN A 124 -6.14 -19.06 2.21
CA ASN A 124 -6.41 -19.96 1.08
C ASN A 124 -5.31 -19.92 0.00
N ARG A 125 -4.09 -19.51 0.36
CA ARG A 125 -3.00 -19.28 -0.60
C ARG A 125 -2.43 -20.57 -1.18
N THR A 126 -1.83 -20.45 -2.35
CA THR A 126 -0.83 -21.38 -2.89
C THR A 126 0.53 -20.70 -2.97
N PRO A 127 1.64 -21.45 -3.03
CA PRO A 127 2.93 -20.89 -3.43
C PRO A 127 2.83 -20.19 -4.79
N HIS A 128 3.56 -19.08 -4.96
CA HIS A 128 3.61 -18.40 -6.25
C HIS A 128 4.38 -19.26 -7.27
N PRO A 129 3.89 -19.40 -8.52
CA PRO A 129 4.40 -20.40 -9.47
C PRO A 129 5.87 -20.24 -9.85
N THR A 130 6.38 -19.01 -9.85
CA THR A 130 7.78 -18.71 -10.24
C THR A 130 8.64 -18.19 -9.08
N ASN A 131 8.09 -18.07 -7.86
CA ASN A 131 8.84 -17.55 -6.73
C ASN A 131 8.37 -18.18 -5.41
N PRO A 132 9.08 -19.19 -4.88
CA PRO A 132 8.63 -19.91 -3.69
C PRO A 132 8.58 -19.03 -2.42
N ARG A 133 9.26 -17.88 -2.41
CA ARG A 133 9.19 -16.91 -1.30
C ARG A 133 7.92 -16.06 -1.32
N ARG A 134 7.09 -16.23 -2.35
CA ARG A 134 5.80 -15.55 -2.52
C ARG A 134 4.64 -16.52 -2.46
N TRP A 135 3.49 -15.94 -2.21
CA TRP A 135 2.21 -16.62 -2.22
C TRP A 135 1.24 -15.90 -3.13
N ARG A 136 0.22 -16.63 -3.57
CA ARG A 136 -0.91 -16.12 -4.32
C ARG A 136 -2.19 -16.71 -3.72
N GLY A 137 -3.20 -15.88 -3.54
CA GLY A 137 -4.52 -16.29 -3.08
C GLY A 137 -5.60 -15.44 -3.72
N GLN A 138 -6.86 -15.73 -3.40
CA GLN A 138 -8.01 -14.99 -3.91
C GLN A 138 -8.93 -14.60 -2.76
N SER A 139 -9.44 -13.36 -2.79
CA SER A 139 -10.46 -12.86 -1.88
C SER A 139 -11.14 -11.62 -2.47
N ASP A 140 -12.41 -11.40 -2.17
CA ASP A 140 -13.20 -10.25 -2.65
C ASP A 140 -13.16 -10.06 -4.18
N GLY A 141 -13.08 -11.16 -4.93
CA GLY A 141 -12.97 -11.14 -6.39
C GLY A 141 -11.61 -10.64 -6.93
N LEU A 142 -10.62 -10.45 -6.05
CA LEU A 142 -9.26 -10.08 -6.42
C LEU A 142 -8.31 -11.25 -6.26
N VAL A 143 -7.38 -11.39 -7.20
CA VAL A 143 -6.18 -12.19 -6.97
C VAL A 143 -5.18 -11.31 -6.22
N ILE A 144 -4.67 -11.83 -5.10
CA ILE A 144 -3.74 -11.13 -4.21
C ILE A 144 -2.46 -11.94 -4.14
N GLU A 145 -1.34 -11.26 -4.39
CA GLU A 145 -0.02 -11.81 -4.17
C GLU A 145 0.64 -11.15 -2.96
N GLY A 146 1.62 -11.84 -2.40
CA GLY A 146 2.44 -11.28 -1.35
C GLY A 146 3.72 -12.06 -1.14
N SER A 147 4.57 -11.56 -0.25
CA SER A 147 5.77 -12.31 0.19
C SER A 147 5.55 -12.86 1.60
N TYR A 148 6.13 -14.04 1.84
CA TYR A 148 6.20 -14.61 3.17
C TYR A 148 7.09 -13.76 4.08
N ASP A 149 6.73 -13.68 5.35
CA ASP A 149 7.56 -13.04 6.37
C ASP A 149 8.81 -13.87 6.66
N ASN A 150 8.60 -15.16 6.88
CA ASN A 150 9.64 -16.15 7.13
C ASN A 150 9.46 -17.31 6.14
N PHE A 151 10.46 -17.55 5.31
CA PHE A 151 10.52 -18.69 4.41
C PHE A 151 11.64 -19.61 4.90
N PRO A 152 11.41 -20.93 5.08
CA PRO A 152 10.29 -21.72 4.55
C PRO A 152 9.10 -21.98 5.50
N THR A 153 9.03 -21.35 6.68
CA THR A 153 7.93 -21.63 7.64
C THR A 153 6.56 -21.15 7.13
N THR A 154 6.50 -20.10 6.32
CA THR A 154 5.31 -19.61 5.59
C THR A 154 4.08 -19.30 6.43
N THR A 155 4.18 -19.20 7.76
CA THR A 155 3.02 -19.01 8.67
C THR A 155 2.45 -17.59 8.65
N SER A 156 3.18 -16.62 8.09
CA SER A 156 2.77 -15.21 8.00
C SER A 156 3.30 -14.54 6.72
N TRP A 157 2.78 -13.35 6.43
CA TRP A 157 3.17 -12.50 5.30
C TRP A 157 3.73 -11.16 5.77
N ASN A 158 4.62 -10.58 4.98
CA ASN A 158 5.21 -9.24 5.22
C ASN A 158 4.78 -8.17 4.20
N SER A 159 4.17 -8.59 3.10
CA SER A 159 3.71 -7.72 2.01
C SER A 159 2.55 -8.39 1.30
N ALA A 160 1.65 -7.58 0.74
CA ALA A 160 0.56 -8.04 -0.10
C ALA A 160 0.13 -6.93 -1.07
N TRP A 161 -0.26 -7.30 -2.28
CA TRP A 161 -0.73 -6.41 -3.34
C TRP A 161 -1.74 -7.15 -4.25
N PRO A 162 -2.73 -6.46 -4.81
CA PRO A 162 -3.59 -7.07 -5.82
C PRO A 162 -2.82 -7.21 -7.13
N ILE A 163 -3.13 -8.25 -7.90
CA ILE A 163 -2.71 -8.38 -9.29
C ILE A 163 -3.92 -8.20 -10.20
N ASN A 164 -3.65 -7.71 -11.41
CA ASN A 164 -4.63 -7.53 -12.47
C ASN A 164 -4.66 -8.76 -13.37
#